data_AF-A0A382VDL2-F1
#
_entry.id   AF-A0A382VDL2-F1
#
_cell.length_a   1.000
_cell.length_b   1.000
_cell.length_c   1.000
_cell.angle_alpha   90.00
_cell.angle_beta   90.00
_cell.angle_gamma   90.00
#
_symmetry.space_group_name_H-M   'P 1'
#
loop_
_entity.id
_entity.type
_entity.pdbx_description
1 polymer ?
#
loop_
_entity_poly.entity_id
_entity_poly.type
_entity_poly.pdbx_seq_one_letter_code
_entity_poly.pdbx_strand_id
1 'polypeptide(L)'
;ASSLASRPIRIVFLDEVDRFPTSAGTEGDPVSLAKKRTTTFWNRKIIMTSTPTVKGASRIEQAFSESDQRKYYVPCPKCGEYQILMWSNIRWDQDENQKHLPDTAHYVCDHCEYKMKESDKSRLLLGGEWRATEESNGIAGFWINEIYSPWVSWSEMVSSFLEAKKYPETLKVFTNTALGESWEEQGHTVEGDPLLRRRELYPYDAPEGVLVITCAVDVQGDRLELEFRGWGVGEETWGLSYEVLAGDPSTKALWDTLDQHLERTFTHPSGQKLKAVCVTVDSGH
;
A
#
# COMPACT_ATOMS: atom_id res chain seq x y z
N ALA A 1 -15.30 3.30 -29.55
CA ALA A 1 -16.30 3.87 -28.61
C ALA A 1 -17.74 3.81 -29.14
N SER A 2 -18.02 4.03 -30.43
CA SER A 2 -19.40 4.17 -30.96
C SER A 2 -20.34 2.93 -30.90
N SER A 3 -19.85 1.69 -30.72
CA SER A 3 -20.73 0.50 -30.73
C SER A 3 -21.42 0.18 -29.40
N LEU A 4 -20.94 0.72 -28.26
CA LEU A 4 -21.49 0.40 -26.94
C LEU A 4 -22.80 1.14 -26.64
N ALA A 5 -23.12 2.20 -27.40
CA ALA A 5 -24.18 3.14 -27.08
C ALA A 5 -25.59 2.75 -27.57
N SER A 6 -25.72 1.76 -28.46
CA SER A 6 -26.94 1.59 -29.27
C SER A 6 -27.86 0.43 -28.87
N ARG A 7 -27.39 -0.55 -28.08
CA ARG A 7 -28.16 -1.79 -27.83
C ARG A 7 -28.45 -2.03 -26.34
N PRO A 8 -29.69 -2.37 -25.95
CA PRO A 8 -29.96 -2.90 -24.62
C PRO A 8 -29.38 -4.32 -24.49
N ILE A 9 -28.74 -4.61 -23.37
CA ILE A 9 -28.00 -5.86 -23.14
C ILE A 9 -28.46 -6.46 -21.81
N ARG A 10 -28.98 -7.69 -21.81
CA ARG A 10 -29.44 -8.34 -20.57
C ARG A 10 -28.28 -8.88 -19.71
N ILE A 11 -27.27 -9.45 -20.36
CA ILE A 11 -26.12 -10.09 -19.70
C ILE A 11 -24.85 -9.41 -20.20
N VAL A 12 -24.09 -8.81 -19.29
CA VAL A 12 -22.84 -8.11 -19.57
C VAL A 12 -21.70 -8.83 -18.85
N PHE A 13 -20.64 -9.10 -19.60
CA PHE A 13 -19.36 -9.55 -19.09
C PHE A 13 -18.35 -8.42 -19.29
N LEU A 14 -17.69 -8.01 -18.22
CA LEU A 14 -16.63 -7.01 -18.21
C LEU A 14 -15.39 -7.73 -17.69
N ASP A 15 -14.51 -8.10 -18.59
CA ASP A 15 -13.26 -8.79 -18.27
C ASP A 15 -12.09 -7.80 -18.21
N GLU A 16 -11.14 -8.08 -17.33
CA GLU A 16 -10.01 -7.19 -16.99
C GLU A 16 -10.43 -5.74 -16.68
N VAL A 17 -11.46 -5.55 -15.84
CA VAL A 17 -12.06 -4.21 -15.59
C VAL A 17 -11.09 -3.16 -15.06
N ASP A 18 -10.02 -3.56 -14.38
CA ASP A 18 -9.01 -2.61 -13.91
C ASP A 18 -8.13 -2.05 -15.03
N ARG A 19 -8.05 -2.75 -16.18
CA ARG A 19 -7.31 -2.28 -17.35
C ARG A 19 -8.11 -1.35 -18.24
N PHE A 20 -9.40 -1.15 -17.95
CA PHE A 20 -10.23 -0.25 -18.72
C PHE A 20 -9.74 1.19 -18.53
N PRO A 21 -9.74 2.02 -19.59
CA PRO A 21 -9.42 3.43 -19.46
C PRO A 21 -10.40 4.09 -18.49
N THR A 22 -9.98 5.19 -17.86
CA THR A 22 -10.84 5.98 -16.98
C THR A 22 -12.07 6.53 -17.71
N SER A 23 -11.96 6.79 -19.02
CA SER A 23 -13.05 7.25 -19.87
C SER A 23 -13.05 6.54 -21.24
N ALA A 24 -14.25 6.18 -21.71
CA ALA A 24 -14.49 5.70 -23.07
C ALA A 24 -14.54 6.90 -24.04
N GLY A 25 -13.37 7.43 -24.41
CA GLY A 25 -13.30 8.68 -25.17
C GLY A 25 -13.80 9.85 -24.33
N THR A 26 -14.85 10.53 -24.78
CA THR A 26 -15.48 11.66 -24.05
C THR A 26 -16.75 11.26 -23.28
N GLU A 27 -17.15 9.99 -23.30
CA GLU A 27 -18.46 9.53 -22.78
C GLU A 27 -18.45 9.14 -21.29
N GLY A 28 -17.28 9.13 -20.64
CA GLY A 28 -17.12 8.78 -19.22
C GLY A 28 -16.79 7.30 -19.00
N ASP A 29 -16.94 6.83 -17.75
CA ASP A 29 -16.47 5.51 -17.31
C ASP A 29 -17.13 4.34 -18.09
N PRO A 30 -16.34 3.48 -18.75
CA PRO A 30 -16.86 2.39 -19.59
C PRO A 30 -17.71 1.37 -18.82
N VAL A 31 -17.37 1.08 -17.56
CA VAL A 31 -18.12 0.13 -16.72
C VAL A 31 -19.52 0.68 -16.44
N SER A 32 -19.61 1.96 -16.07
CA SER A 32 -20.87 2.67 -15.83
C SER A 32 -21.74 2.73 -17.07
N LEU A 33 -21.14 3.00 -18.23
CA LEU A 33 -21.84 2.99 -19.53
C LEU A 33 -22.40 1.60 -19.85
N ALA A 34 -21.62 0.53 -19.63
CA ALA A 34 -22.07 -0.84 -19.84
C ALA A 34 -23.20 -1.23 -18.89
N LYS A 35 -23.10 -0.89 -17.59
CA LYS A 35 -24.15 -1.12 -16.59
C LYS A 35 -25.48 -0.46 -17.01
N LYS A 36 -25.45 0.78 -17.53
CA LYS A 36 -26.66 1.48 -18.02
C LYS A 36 -27.40 0.73 -19.14
N ARG A 37 -26.70 -0.06 -19.98
CA ARG A 37 -27.32 -0.84 -21.07
C ARG A 37 -28.18 -2.01 -20.57
N THR A 38 -28.06 -2.37 -19.30
CA THR A 38 -28.78 -3.49 -18.70
C THR A 38 -30.10 -3.08 -18.01
N THR A 39 -30.36 -1.78 -17.92
CA THR A 39 -31.46 -1.19 -17.14
C THR A 39 -32.86 -1.66 -17.56
N THR A 40 -33.08 -1.94 -18.84
CA THR A 40 -34.37 -2.42 -19.37
C THR A 40 -34.75 -3.82 -18.87
N PHE A 41 -33.81 -4.60 -18.33
CA PHE A 41 -34.04 -5.97 -17.89
C PHE A 41 -34.02 -6.09 -16.36
N TRP A 42 -35.14 -6.55 -15.79
CA TRP A 42 -35.25 -6.83 -14.35
C TRP A 42 -34.37 -8.03 -13.91
N ASN A 43 -34.16 -8.98 -14.81
CA ASN A 43 -33.35 -10.19 -14.62
C ASN A 43 -31.99 -10.08 -15.30
N ARG A 44 -31.41 -8.88 -15.29
CA ARG A 44 -30.07 -8.62 -15.82
C ARG A 44 -29.00 -9.35 -15.01
N LYS A 45 -27.86 -9.64 -15.66
CA LYS A 45 -26.65 -10.11 -14.99
C LYS A 45 -25.46 -9.28 -15.44
N ILE A 46 -24.65 -8.84 -14.48
CA ILE A 46 -23.40 -8.11 -14.72
C ILE A 46 -22.30 -8.92 -14.04
N ILE A 47 -21.30 -9.32 -14.80
CA ILE A 47 -20.16 -10.10 -14.33
C ILE A 47 -18.91 -9.27 -14.58
N MET A 48 -18.15 -9.03 -13.52
CA MET A 48 -16.89 -8.29 -13.55
C MET A 48 -15.77 -9.22 -13.12
N THR A 49 -14.71 -9.32 -13.91
CA THR A 49 -13.51 -10.10 -13.62
C THR A 49 -12.28 -9.24 -13.84
N SER A 50 -11.29 -9.35 -12.95
CA SER A 50 -9.99 -8.68 -13.08
C SER A 50 -9.06 -9.15 -11.96
N THR A 51 -7.77 -8.88 -12.12
CA THR A 51 -6.80 -8.84 -11.02
C THR A 51 -6.73 -7.42 -10.48
N PRO A 52 -6.79 -7.20 -9.15
CA PRO A 52 -6.70 -5.86 -8.60
C PRO A 52 -5.34 -5.22 -8.92
N THR A 53 -5.31 -3.90 -8.99
CA THR A 53 -4.10 -3.13 -9.33
C THR A 53 -3.59 -2.37 -8.11
N VAL A 54 -3.84 -1.06 -8.04
CA VAL A 54 -3.43 -0.21 -6.93
C VAL A 54 -4.58 -0.03 -5.96
N LYS A 55 -4.29 -0.16 -4.67
CA LYS A 55 -5.29 -0.02 -3.60
C LYS A 55 -6.00 1.33 -3.69
N GLY A 56 -7.32 1.32 -3.59
CA GLY A 56 -8.16 2.51 -3.66
C GLY A 56 -8.42 3.05 -5.08
N ALA A 57 -7.66 2.61 -6.09
CA ALA A 57 -7.90 2.92 -7.49
C ALA A 57 -8.50 1.74 -8.28
N SER A 58 -8.40 0.52 -7.74
CA SER A 58 -8.86 -0.70 -8.42
C SER A 58 -10.39 -0.82 -8.40
N ARG A 59 -10.98 -0.93 -9.60
CA ARG A 59 -12.42 -1.13 -9.80
C ARG A 59 -12.88 -2.49 -9.32
N ILE A 60 -12.08 -3.55 -9.49
CA ILE A 60 -12.48 -4.88 -9.00
C ILE A 60 -12.40 -4.97 -7.48
N GLU A 61 -11.43 -4.29 -6.87
CA GLU A 61 -11.33 -4.18 -5.41
C GLU A 61 -12.58 -3.51 -4.83
N GLN A 62 -12.99 -2.37 -5.40
CA GLN A 62 -14.22 -1.69 -4.99
C GLN A 62 -15.46 -2.56 -5.22
N ALA A 63 -15.57 -3.23 -6.38
CA ALA A 63 -16.70 -4.11 -6.65
C ALA A 63 -16.76 -5.31 -5.69
N PHE A 64 -15.60 -5.81 -5.26
CA PHE A 64 -15.50 -6.87 -4.27
C PHE A 64 -15.89 -6.37 -2.87
N SER A 65 -15.46 -5.18 -2.45
CA SER A 65 -15.83 -4.64 -1.13
C SER A 65 -17.33 -4.36 -0.99
N GLU A 66 -18.02 -4.03 -2.08
CA GLU A 66 -19.48 -3.86 -2.15
C GLU A 66 -20.27 -5.19 -2.22
N SER A 67 -19.58 -6.34 -2.18
CA SER A 67 -20.16 -7.68 -2.33
C SER A 67 -20.18 -8.49 -1.02
N ASP A 68 -20.65 -9.74 -1.08
CA ASP A 68 -20.60 -10.70 0.05
C ASP A 68 -19.21 -11.35 0.28
N GLN A 69 -18.21 -10.92 -0.50
CA GLN A 69 -16.78 -11.19 -0.32
C GLN A 69 -16.39 -12.67 -0.19
N ARG A 70 -16.99 -13.56 -0.99
CA ARG A 70 -16.76 -15.00 -0.84
C ARG A 70 -15.30 -15.38 -1.02
N LYS A 71 -14.85 -16.25 -0.11
CA LYS A 71 -13.54 -16.88 -0.14
C LYS A 71 -13.73 -18.39 -0.29
N TYR A 72 -12.76 -19.05 -0.93
CA TYR A 72 -12.79 -20.50 -1.10
C TYR A 72 -12.07 -21.19 0.05
N TYR A 73 -12.84 -21.78 0.97
CA TYR A 73 -12.31 -22.48 2.12
C TYR A 73 -12.02 -23.93 1.76
N VAL A 74 -10.84 -24.43 2.11
CA VAL A 74 -10.44 -25.83 1.87
C VAL A 74 -10.17 -26.56 3.20
N PRO A 75 -10.60 -27.83 3.33
CA PRO A 75 -10.41 -28.60 4.56
C PRO A 75 -8.98 -29.11 4.65
N CYS A 76 -8.34 -28.97 5.82
CA CYS A 76 -7.04 -29.59 6.06
C CYS A 76 -7.13 -31.12 5.96
N PRO A 77 -6.22 -31.81 5.25
CA PRO A 77 -6.25 -33.26 5.11
C PRO A 77 -6.02 -34.03 6.41
N LYS A 78 -5.47 -33.37 7.44
CA LYS A 78 -5.16 -33.95 8.74
C LYS A 78 -6.22 -33.66 9.80
N CYS A 79 -6.52 -32.39 10.05
CA CYS A 79 -7.48 -32.00 11.09
C CYS A 79 -8.91 -31.78 10.58
N GLY A 80 -9.13 -31.68 9.27
CA GLY A 80 -10.44 -31.40 8.68
C GLY A 80 -10.89 -29.94 8.77
N GLU A 81 -10.21 -29.10 9.55
CA GLU A 81 -10.56 -27.69 9.69
C GLU A 81 -10.40 -26.91 8.39
N TYR A 82 -11.39 -26.07 8.11
CA TYR A 82 -11.46 -25.27 6.89
C TYR A 82 -10.65 -23.98 7.04
N GLN A 83 -9.88 -23.62 6.00
CA GLN A 83 -9.08 -22.40 5.95
C GLN A 83 -9.00 -21.83 4.53
N ILE A 84 -8.58 -20.57 4.43
CA ILE A 84 -8.24 -19.92 3.17
C ILE A 84 -6.73 -20.12 2.95
N LEU A 85 -6.31 -20.44 1.72
CA LEU A 85 -4.91 -20.58 1.39
C LEU A 85 -4.29 -19.19 1.21
N MET A 86 -3.40 -18.83 2.14
CA MET A 86 -2.67 -17.56 2.14
C MET A 86 -1.19 -17.78 1.81
N TRP A 87 -0.56 -16.78 1.18
CA TRP A 87 0.86 -16.86 0.81
C TRP A 87 1.79 -17.02 2.00
N SER A 88 1.43 -16.40 3.14
CA SER A 88 2.15 -16.50 4.43
C SER A 88 2.37 -17.94 4.92
N ASN A 89 1.55 -18.87 4.44
CA ASN A 89 1.53 -20.27 4.87
C ASN A 89 2.31 -21.18 3.92
N ILE A 90 2.71 -20.68 2.76
CA ILE A 90 3.67 -21.37 1.88
C ILE A 90 5.05 -21.25 2.50
N ARG A 91 5.65 -22.39 2.84
CA ARG A 91 6.99 -22.50 3.41
C ARG A 91 7.87 -23.36 2.52
N TRP A 92 9.16 -23.05 2.51
CA TRP A 92 10.19 -23.79 1.79
C TRP A 92 11.51 -23.69 2.55
N ASP A 93 12.36 -24.68 2.34
CA ASP A 93 13.63 -24.81 3.02
C ASP A 93 14.74 -24.02 2.30
N GLN A 94 15.86 -23.84 3.00
CA GLN A 94 17.11 -23.31 2.47
C GLN A 94 18.22 -24.32 2.73
N ASP A 95 19.23 -24.37 1.86
CA ASP A 95 20.42 -25.18 2.09
C ASP A 95 21.39 -24.52 3.11
N GLU A 96 22.49 -25.21 3.41
CA GLU A 96 23.52 -24.73 4.33
C GLU A 96 24.14 -23.38 3.92
N ASN A 97 24.05 -23.01 2.64
CA ASN A 97 24.55 -21.75 2.10
C ASN A 97 23.45 -20.66 2.00
N GLN A 98 22.31 -20.85 2.66
CA GLN A 98 21.13 -19.97 2.61
C GLN A 98 20.52 -19.85 1.20
N LYS A 99 20.80 -20.79 0.29
CA LYS A 99 20.15 -20.84 -1.01
C LYS A 99 18.75 -21.42 -0.84
N HIS A 100 17.75 -20.70 -1.34
CA HIS A 100 16.37 -21.18 -1.34
C HIS A 100 16.22 -22.46 -2.19
N LEU A 101 15.40 -23.39 -1.69
CA LEU A 101 15.06 -24.65 -2.35
C LEU A 101 13.56 -24.70 -2.68
N PRO A 102 13.10 -24.11 -3.81
CA PRO A 102 11.68 -24.05 -4.16
C PRO A 102 10.97 -25.41 -4.21
N ASP A 103 11.67 -26.48 -4.59
CA ASP A 103 11.11 -27.83 -4.67
C ASP A 103 10.67 -28.42 -3.32
N THR A 104 11.09 -27.80 -2.21
CA THR A 104 10.65 -28.16 -0.86
C THR A 104 9.38 -27.42 -0.42
N ALA A 105 8.77 -26.64 -1.31
CA ALA A 105 7.56 -25.88 -1.04
C ALA A 105 6.42 -26.77 -0.51
N HIS A 106 5.83 -26.34 0.60
CA HIS A 106 4.70 -26.99 1.24
C HIS A 106 3.79 -25.93 1.88
N TYR A 107 2.51 -26.24 2.00
CA TYR A 107 1.56 -25.37 2.69
C TYR A 107 1.45 -25.79 4.17
N VAL A 108 1.56 -24.86 5.09
CA VAL A 108 1.41 -25.12 6.53
C VAL A 108 0.00 -24.74 6.99
N CYS A 109 -0.72 -25.72 7.54
CA CYS A 109 -2.07 -25.50 8.06
C CYS A 109 -2.10 -24.50 9.22
N ASP A 110 -3.04 -23.55 9.19
CA ASP A 110 -3.26 -22.56 10.27
C ASP A 110 -3.66 -23.16 11.62
N HIS A 111 -4.33 -24.33 11.61
CA HIS A 111 -4.95 -24.91 12.81
C HIS A 111 -4.09 -25.99 13.49
N CYS A 112 -3.37 -26.80 12.70
CA CYS A 112 -2.64 -27.96 13.21
C CYS A 112 -1.18 -28.07 12.74
N GLU A 113 -0.69 -27.03 12.06
CA GLU A 113 0.69 -26.92 11.53
C GLU A 113 1.12 -28.06 10.61
N TYR A 114 0.16 -28.85 10.11
CA TYR A 114 0.44 -29.91 9.17
C TYR A 114 1.02 -29.35 7.87
N LYS A 115 2.17 -29.90 7.47
CA LYS A 115 2.86 -29.60 6.21
C LYS A 115 2.20 -30.36 5.07
N MET A 116 1.24 -29.74 4.42
CA MET A 116 0.55 -30.27 3.25
C MET A 116 1.52 -30.32 2.08
N LYS A 117 1.52 -31.43 1.35
CA LYS A 117 2.33 -31.59 0.14
C LYS A 117 1.51 -31.17 -1.08
N GLU A 118 2.19 -30.87 -2.19
CA GLU A 118 1.53 -30.60 -3.47
C GLU A 118 0.54 -31.72 -3.86
N SER A 119 0.88 -32.98 -3.56
CA SER A 119 0.00 -34.13 -3.81
C SER A 119 -1.32 -34.10 -3.04
N ASP A 120 -1.40 -33.36 -1.92
CA ASP A 120 -2.65 -33.16 -1.18
C ASP A 120 -3.57 -32.12 -1.86
N LYS A 121 -3.02 -31.26 -2.74
CA LYS A 121 -3.71 -30.11 -3.34
C LYS A 121 -5.00 -30.49 -4.07
N SER A 122 -4.98 -31.53 -4.89
CA SER A 122 -6.20 -31.95 -5.60
C SER A 122 -7.33 -32.34 -4.62
N ARG A 123 -7.00 -33.01 -3.52
CA ARG A 123 -7.97 -33.38 -2.48
C ARG A 123 -8.46 -32.17 -1.69
N LEU A 124 -7.57 -31.23 -1.36
CA LEU A 124 -7.91 -29.94 -0.74
C LEU A 124 -8.96 -29.20 -1.56
N LEU A 125 -8.69 -29.04 -2.86
CA LEU A 125 -9.54 -28.28 -3.78
C LEU A 125 -10.89 -28.95 -4.00
N LEU A 126 -10.94 -30.28 -4.14
CA LEU A 126 -12.21 -30.99 -4.31
C LEU A 126 -13.11 -30.95 -3.07
N GLY A 127 -12.53 -30.83 -1.87
CA GLY A 127 -13.26 -30.71 -0.62
C GLY A 127 -13.64 -29.27 -0.23
N GLY A 128 -13.26 -28.28 -1.05
CA GLY A 128 -13.43 -26.88 -0.72
C GLY A 128 -14.83 -26.32 -1.01
N GLU A 129 -15.17 -25.24 -0.34
CA GLU A 129 -16.46 -24.55 -0.49
C GLU A 129 -16.33 -23.02 -0.43
N TRP A 130 -17.21 -22.35 -1.17
CA TRP A 130 -17.32 -20.88 -1.13
C TRP A 130 -18.14 -20.45 0.07
N ARG A 131 -17.55 -19.62 0.95
CA ARG A 131 -18.27 -19.01 2.08
C ARG A 131 -18.25 -17.51 1.94
N ALA A 132 -19.40 -16.88 2.09
CA ALA A 132 -19.51 -15.42 2.21
C ALA A 132 -18.89 -14.98 3.54
N THR A 133 -18.11 -13.91 3.50
CA THR A 133 -17.50 -13.33 4.72
C THR A 133 -18.20 -12.04 5.14
N GLU A 134 -19.00 -11.46 4.24
CA GLU A 134 -19.76 -10.23 4.48
C GLU A 134 -21.21 -10.38 4.03
N GLU A 135 -22.09 -9.52 4.54
CA GLU A 135 -23.46 -9.41 4.05
C GLU A 135 -23.51 -8.51 2.81
N SER A 136 -24.37 -8.83 1.84
CA SER A 136 -24.57 -7.97 0.67
C SER A 136 -26.01 -7.93 0.20
N ASN A 137 -26.36 -6.81 -0.45
CA ASN A 137 -27.66 -6.60 -1.06
C ASN A 137 -27.76 -7.25 -2.45
N GLY A 138 -27.43 -8.54 -2.54
CA GLY A 138 -27.58 -9.33 -3.76
C GLY A 138 -26.39 -9.29 -4.72
N ILE A 139 -25.22 -8.80 -4.28
CA ILE A 139 -23.98 -8.81 -5.06
C ILE A 139 -23.09 -9.94 -4.53
N ALA A 140 -22.85 -10.95 -5.35
CA ALA A 140 -21.92 -12.02 -5.03
C ALA A 140 -20.51 -11.68 -5.53
N GLY A 141 -19.52 -11.64 -4.65
CA GLY A 141 -18.12 -11.44 -5.01
C GLY A 141 -17.29 -12.65 -4.66
N PHE A 142 -16.23 -12.88 -5.43
CA PHE A 142 -15.37 -14.06 -5.30
C PHE A 142 -13.92 -13.63 -5.38
N TRP A 143 -13.12 -14.11 -4.44
CA TRP A 143 -11.68 -13.93 -4.46
C TRP A 143 -10.98 -15.28 -4.38
N ILE A 144 -9.99 -15.46 -5.25
CA ILE A 144 -9.15 -16.65 -5.31
C ILE A 144 -7.77 -16.24 -5.84
N ASN A 145 -6.73 -16.91 -5.36
CA ASN A 145 -5.35 -16.66 -5.74
C ASN A 145 -4.73 -17.89 -6.43
N GLU A 146 -3.51 -17.74 -6.95
CA GLU A 146 -2.78 -18.77 -7.69
C GLU A 146 -2.41 -19.99 -6.83
N ILE A 147 -2.41 -19.87 -5.50
CA ILE A 147 -2.15 -21.00 -4.58
C ILE A 147 -3.17 -22.11 -4.80
N TYR A 148 -4.40 -21.77 -5.21
CA TYR A 148 -5.46 -22.73 -5.55
C TYR A 148 -5.35 -23.32 -6.96
N SER A 149 -4.44 -22.83 -7.81
CA SER A 149 -4.34 -23.25 -9.21
C SER A 149 -3.99 -24.74 -9.32
N PRO A 150 -4.74 -25.56 -10.06
CA PRO A 150 -4.36 -26.95 -10.34
C PRO A 150 -3.25 -27.05 -11.40
N TRP A 151 -2.89 -25.92 -12.04
CA TRP A 151 -1.92 -25.86 -13.15
C TRP A 151 -0.56 -25.30 -12.74
N VAL A 152 -0.48 -24.65 -11.58
CA VAL A 152 0.74 -24.04 -11.05
C VAL A 152 1.05 -24.69 -9.71
N SER A 153 2.23 -25.27 -9.59
CA SER A 153 2.71 -25.87 -8.35
C SER A 153 3.17 -24.82 -7.36
N TRP A 154 3.18 -25.15 -6.06
CA TRP A 154 3.73 -24.26 -5.05
C TRP A 154 5.24 -24.02 -5.24
N SER A 155 5.99 -24.98 -5.80
CA SER A 155 7.42 -24.79 -6.15
C SER A 155 7.60 -23.73 -7.26
N GLU A 156 6.78 -23.78 -8.31
CA GLU A 156 6.80 -22.78 -9.39
C GLU A 156 6.44 -21.40 -8.85
N MET A 157 5.42 -21.32 -7.98
CA MET A 157 5.01 -20.06 -7.36
C MET A 157 6.10 -19.49 -6.45
N VAL A 158 6.81 -20.32 -5.67
CA VAL A 158 7.98 -19.91 -4.87
C VAL A 158 9.11 -19.43 -5.77
N SER A 159 9.39 -20.12 -6.88
CA SER A 159 10.40 -19.69 -7.84
C SER A 159 10.08 -18.32 -8.44
N SER A 160 8.81 -18.12 -8.84
CA SER A 160 8.30 -16.83 -9.32
C SER A 160 8.44 -15.72 -8.28
N PHE A 161 8.07 -15.99 -7.02
CA PHE A 161 8.23 -15.05 -5.92
C PHE A 161 9.69 -14.67 -5.65
N LEU A 162 10.62 -15.63 -5.70
CA LEU A 162 12.05 -15.38 -5.43
C LEU A 162 12.69 -14.49 -6.51
N GLU A 163 12.22 -14.58 -7.74
CA GLU A 163 12.61 -13.66 -8.81
C GLU A 163 11.91 -12.30 -8.63
N ALA A 164 10.61 -12.31 -8.33
CA ALA A 164 9.80 -11.11 -8.18
C ALA A 164 10.23 -10.21 -7.01
N LYS A 165 10.64 -10.79 -5.87
CA LYS A 165 11.05 -10.03 -4.67
C LYS A 165 12.33 -9.21 -4.85
N LYS A 166 13.08 -9.41 -5.95
CA LYS A 166 14.32 -8.67 -6.24
C LYS A 166 14.05 -7.20 -6.60
N TYR A 167 12.88 -6.90 -7.16
CA TYR A 167 12.51 -5.54 -7.58
C TYR A 167 11.07 -5.20 -7.19
N PRO A 168 10.78 -3.96 -6.75
CA PRO A 168 9.43 -3.55 -6.38
C PRO A 168 8.38 -3.74 -7.47
N GLU A 169 8.71 -3.41 -8.73
CA GLU A 169 7.78 -3.56 -9.86
C GLU A 169 7.40 -5.02 -10.14
N THR A 170 8.37 -5.93 -10.06
CA THR A 170 8.08 -7.36 -10.24
C THR A 170 7.32 -7.93 -9.06
N LEU A 171 7.57 -7.44 -7.85
CA LEU A 171 6.80 -7.81 -6.65
C LEU A 171 5.36 -7.29 -6.72
N LYS A 172 5.14 -6.10 -7.28
CA LYS A 172 3.82 -5.55 -7.58
C LYS A 172 3.04 -6.47 -8.53
N VAL A 173 3.69 -6.92 -9.62
CA VAL A 173 3.08 -7.89 -10.54
C VAL A 173 2.70 -9.18 -9.81
N PHE A 174 3.62 -9.77 -9.05
CA PHE A 174 3.34 -11.00 -8.28
C PHE A 174 2.15 -10.83 -7.32
N THR A 175 2.11 -9.72 -6.58
CA THR A 175 1.04 -9.43 -5.63
C THR A 175 -0.32 -9.28 -6.32
N ASN A 176 -0.36 -8.53 -7.43
CA ASN A 176 -1.60 -8.30 -8.16
C ASN A 176 -2.11 -9.56 -8.89
N THR A 177 -1.23 -10.25 -9.61
CA THR A 177 -1.64 -11.33 -10.51
C THR A 177 -1.65 -12.71 -9.86
N ALA A 178 -0.67 -13.01 -8.99
CA ALA A 178 -0.56 -14.31 -8.34
C ALA A 178 -1.36 -14.34 -7.02
N LEU A 179 -1.26 -13.30 -6.20
CA LEU A 179 -1.97 -13.24 -4.92
C LEU A 179 -3.40 -12.71 -5.05
N GLY A 180 -3.72 -12.00 -6.15
CA GLY A 180 -5.01 -11.36 -6.31
C GLY A 180 -5.24 -10.26 -5.27
N GLU A 181 -4.16 -9.60 -4.84
CA GLU A 181 -4.17 -8.56 -3.81
C GLU A 181 -3.83 -7.21 -4.43
N SER A 182 -4.46 -6.14 -3.94
CA SER A 182 -4.15 -4.78 -4.35
C SER A 182 -2.76 -4.38 -3.84
N TRP A 183 -1.98 -3.70 -4.68
CA TRP A 183 -0.69 -3.17 -4.29
C TRP A 183 -0.88 -1.85 -3.55
N GLU A 184 -0.30 -1.75 -2.37
CA GLU A 184 -0.10 -0.47 -1.69
C GLU A 184 1.18 0.15 -2.23
N GLU A 185 1.05 1.31 -2.88
CA GLU A 185 2.24 2.09 -3.20
C GLU A 185 2.85 2.54 -1.88
N GLN A 186 4.02 1.99 -1.56
CA GLN A 186 4.84 2.52 -0.50
C GLN A 186 5.13 3.97 -0.88
N GLY A 187 4.42 4.90 -0.25
CA GLY A 187 4.87 6.28 -0.22
C GLY A 187 6.34 6.28 0.20
N HIS A 188 7.13 7.21 -0.31
CA HIS A 188 8.50 7.43 0.14
C HIS A 188 8.53 7.88 1.61
N THR A 189 8.07 7.03 2.53
CA THR A 189 8.31 7.15 3.95
C THR A 189 9.53 6.27 4.19
N VAL A 190 10.71 6.87 4.10
CA VAL A 190 11.92 6.22 4.61
C VAL A 190 11.62 5.86 6.06
N GLU A 191 11.48 4.57 6.37
CA GLU A 191 11.29 4.10 7.73
C GLU A 191 12.41 4.70 8.60
N GLY A 192 12.05 5.61 9.50
CA GLY A 192 13.02 6.43 10.24
C GLY A 192 13.89 5.63 11.23
N ASP A 193 13.57 4.37 11.52
CA ASP A 193 14.14 3.58 12.62
C ASP A 193 15.67 3.38 12.51
N PRO A 194 16.26 3.01 11.35
CA PRO A 194 17.71 2.83 11.25
C PRO A 194 18.49 4.16 11.38
N LEU A 195 17.91 5.27 10.89
CA LEU A 195 18.52 6.60 10.96
C LEU A 195 18.38 7.23 12.35
N LEU A 196 17.24 7.00 13.02
CA LEU A 196 16.99 7.39 14.41
C LEU A 196 18.05 6.84 15.36
N ARG A 197 18.48 5.59 15.16
CA ARG A 197 19.53 4.95 15.98
C ARG A 197 20.93 5.52 15.77
N ARG A 198 21.15 6.28 14.69
CA ARG A 198 22.43 6.94 14.38
C ARG A 198 22.48 8.40 14.84
N ARG A 199 21.44 8.89 15.54
CA ARG A 199 21.40 10.26 16.05
C ARG A 199 22.43 10.43 17.17
N GLU A 200 23.19 11.50 17.07
CA GLU A 200 24.04 11.96 18.15
C GLU A 200 23.22 12.84 19.10
N LEU A 201 23.38 12.61 20.41
CA LEU A 201 22.76 13.45 21.43
C LEU A 201 23.74 14.58 21.79
N TYR A 202 23.28 15.82 21.67
CA TYR A 202 24.07 16.99 22.01
C TYR A 202 23.64 17.53 23.39
N PRO A 203 24.59 17.89 24.28
CA PRO A 203 24.28 18.41 25.61
C PRO A 203 23.76 19.85 25.64
N TYR A 204 23.85 20.56 24.51
CA TYR A 204 23.40 21.94 24.32
C TYR A 204 22.51 22.05 23.08
N ASP A 205 21.70 23.12 22.99
CA ASP A 205 20.77 23.31 21.88
C ASP A 205 21.47 23.41 20.51
N ALA A 206 22.71 23.91 20.48
CA ALA A 206 23.56 23.97 19.30
C ALA A 206 24.91 23.28 19.55
N PRO A 207 25.33 22.30 18.73
CA PRO A 207 26.66 21.68 18.82
C PRO A 207 27.82 22.68 18.66
N GLU A 208 29.03 22.30 19.10
CA GLU A 208 30.25 23.15 19.04
C GLU A 208 30.62 23.58 17.62
N GLY A 209 30.26 22.79 16.60
CA GLY A 209 30.52 23.12 15.20
C GLY A 209 29.59 24.18 14.61
N VAL A 210 28.51 24.56 15.32
CA VAL A 210 27.53 25.53 14.81
C VAL A 210 28.05 26.96 14.95
N LEU A 211 28.24 27.62 13.82
CA LEU A 211 28.64 29.04 13.74
C LEU A 211 27.48 29.96 13.41
N VAL A 212 26.54 29.48 12.60
CA VAL A 212 25.41 30.26 12.08
C VAL A 212 24.13 29.43 12.17
N ILE A 213 23.00 30.07 12.47
CA ILE A 213 21.68 29.42 12.49
C ILE A 213 20.79 30.10 11.46
N THR A 214 20.07 29.31 10.68
CA THR A 214 19.01 29.76 9.77
C THR A 214 17.69 29.10 10.15
N CYS A 215 16.56 29.74 9.86
CA CYS A 215 15.23 29.15 9.98
C CYS A 215 14.57 29.09 8.60
N ALA A 216 14.08 27.93 8.21
CA ALA A 216 13.17 27.79 7.07
C ALA A 216 11.75 27.65 7.58
N VAL A 217 10.81 28.37 6.96
CA VAL A 217 9.38 28.31 7.26
C VAL A 217 8.66 27.86 6.00
N ASP A 218 8.04 26.69 6.07
CA ASP A 218 7.17 26.15 5.03
C ASP A 218 5.70 26.46 5.39
N VAL A 219 4.98 27.06 4.44
CA VAL A 219 3.60 27.50 4.62
C VAL A 219 2.68 26.44 4.06
N GLN A 220 1.81 25.85 4.88
CA GLN A 220 0.82 24.85 4.48
C GLN A 220 -0.58 25.39 4.74
N GLY A 221 -1.61 24.88 4.07
CA GLY A 221 -2.97 25.44 4.14
C GLY A 221 -3.59 25.52 5.54
N ASP A 222 -3.07 24.78 6.53
CA ASP A 222 -3.56 24.71 7.89
C ASP A 222 -2.48 24.87 8.99
N ARG A 223 -1.23 25.20 8.61
CA ARG A 223 -0.09 25.30 9.55
C ARG A 223 1.14 25.96 8.94
N LEU A 224 2.08 26.34 9.81
CA LEU A 224 3.46 26.67 9.45
C LEU A 224 4.40 25.62 10.04
N GLU A 225 5.34 25.14 9.23
CA GLU A 225 6.39 24.22 9.68
C GLU A 225 7.73 24.96 9.69
N LEU A 226 8.38 25.00 10.85
CA LEU A 226 9.64 25.70 11.05
C LEU A 226 10.77 24.70 11.25
N GLU A 227 11.85 24.87 10.50
CA GLU A 227 13.09 24.11 10.71
C GLU A 227 14.25 25.07 11.01
N PHE A 228 14.80 24.97 12.22
CA PHE A 228 16.04 25.64 12.60
C PHE A 228 17.24 24.75 12.29
N ARG A 229 18.15 25.25 11.46
CA ARG A 229 19.34 24.55 11.02
C ARG A 229 20.60 25.32 11.40
N GLY A 230 21.53 24.63 12.06
CA GLY A 230 22.87 25.12 12.35
C GLY A 230 23.84 24.80 11.22
N TRP A 231 24.76 25.71 10.94
CA TRP A 231 25.77 25.62 9.88
C TRP A 231 27.16 25.83 10.46
N GLY A 232 28.08 24.97 10.04
CA GLY A 232 29.49 24.97 10.44
C GLY A 232 30.43 25.16 9.27
N VAL A 233 31.72 24.96 9.53
CA VAL A 233 32.77 25.04 8.49
C VAL A 233 32.57 23.92 7.47
N GLY A 234 32.67 24.25 6.18
CA GLY A 234 32.54 23.25 5.11
C GLY A 234 31.11 22.80 4.83
N GLU A 235 30.11 23.62 5.16
CA GLU A 235 28.68 23.35 4.94
C GLU A 235 28.15 22.15 5.75
N GLU A 236 28.85 21.75 6.81
CA GLU A 236 28.33 20.81 7.79
C GLU A 236 27.08 21.40 8.47
N THR A 237 26.04 20.58 8.63
CA THR A 237 24.74 21.04 9.14
C THR A 237 24.19 20.17 10.25
N TRP A 238 23.43 20.81 11.14
CA TRP A 238 22.73 20.15 12.23
C TRP A 238 21.28 20.63 12.28
N GLY A 239 20.33 19.69 12.38
CA GLY A 239 18.95 20.02 12.72
C GLY A 239 18.86 20.35 14.20
N LEU A 240 18.47 21.58 14.54
CA LEU A 240 18.44 22.06 15.93
C LEU A 240 17.05 21.97 16.55
N SER A 241 16.02 22.36 15.79
CA SER A 241 14.62 22.30 16.22
C SER A 241 13.72 22.22 15.01
N TYR A 242 12.64 21.46 15.15
CA TYR A 242 11.55 21.44 14.19
C TYR A 242 10.24 21.63 14.94
N GLU A 243 9.42 22.58 14.47
CA GLU A 243 8.22 23.03 15.16
C GLU A 243 7.07 23.17 14.16
N VAL A 244 5.86 22.83 14.60
CA VAL A 244 4.65 22.94 13.78
C VAL A 244 3.67 23.87 14.49
N LEU A 245 3.37 24.99 13.86
CA LEU A 245 2.39 25.97 14.32
C LEU A 245 1.08 25.74 13.57
N ALA A 246 0.12 25.06 14.21
CA ALA A 246 -1.20 24.86 13.64
C ALA A 246 -2.00 26.17 13.59
N GLY A 247 -2.63 26.47 12.46
CA GLY A 247 -3.44 27.66 12.27
C GLY A 247 -3.58 28.05 10.81
N ASP A 248 -4.53 28.93 10.52
CA ASP A 248 -4.77 29.44 9.17
C ASP A 248 -3.71 30.51 8.80
N PRO A 249 -2.84 30.27 7.79
CA PRO A 249 -1.82 31.24 7.38
C PRO A 249 -2.37 32.53 6.79
N SER A 250 -3.66 32.60 6.46
CA SER A 250 -4.30 33.86 6.07
C SER A 250 -4.52 34.80 7.26
N THR A 251 -4.36 34.32 8.49
CA THR A 251 -4.61 35.09 9.72
C THR A 251 -3.34 35.68 10.30
N LYS A 252 -3.40 36.96 10.69
CA LYS A 252 -2.27 37.65 11.35
C LYS A 252 -1.83 36.97 12.64
N ALA A 253 -2.76 36.36 13.38
CA ALA A 253 -2.47 35.71 14.65
C ALA A 253 -1.43 34.57 14.52
N LEU A 254 -1.43 33.83 13.41
CA LEU A 254 -0.44 32.79 13.17
C LEU A 254 0.95 33.36 12.91
N TRP A 255 1.04 34.47 12.16
CA TRP A 255 2.30 35.18 11.90
C TRP A 255 2.86 35.87 13.15
N ASP A 256 2.01 36.47 13.99
CA ASP A 256 2.44 37.04 15.27
C ASP A 256 2.98 35.92 16.22
N THR A 257 2.47 34.70 16.08
CA THR A 257 3.00 33.52 16.79
C THR A 257 4.33 33.08 16.20
N LEU A 258 4.46 33.04 14.87
CA LEU A 258 5.72 32.76 14.19
C LEU A 258 6.84 33.70 14.66
N ASP A 259 6.58 35.01 14.73
CA ASP A 259 7.55 36.01 15.17
C ASP A 259 8.08 35.72 16.58
N GLN A 260 7.21 35.31 17.51
CA GLN A 260 7.63 34.93 18.86
C GLN A 260 8.56 33.71 18.86
N HIS A 261 8.31 32.74 17.99
CA HIS A 261 9.16 31.55 17.85
C HIS A 261 10.51 31.89 17.20
N LEU A 262 10.54 32.84 16.25
CA LEU A 262 11.78 33.29 15.62
C LEU A 262 12.71 34.06 16.57
N GLU A 263 12.19 34.63 17.67
CA GLU A 263 13.01 35.28 18.70
C GLU A 263 13.84 34.30 19.55
N ARG A 264 13.60 32.99 19.41
CA ARG A 264 14.25 31.91 20.15
C ARG A 264 15.77 32.00 20.07
N THR A 265 16.41 31.71 21.20
CA THR A 265 17.87 31.59 21.29
C THR A 265 18.31 30.15 21.51
N PHE A 266 19.41 29.75 20.88
CA PHE A 266 20.04 28.44 21.04
C PHE A 266 21.32 28.59 21.86
N THR A 267 21.46 27.77 22.90
CA THR A 267 22.65 27.78 23.75
C THR A 267 23.80 27.04 23.08
N HIS A 268 24.96 27.68 22.93
CA HIS A 268 26.17 27.08 22.39
C HIS A 268 27.15 26.69 23.52
N PRO A 269 27.99 25.63 23.38
CA PRO A 269 28.98 25.22 24.37
C PRO A 269 29.93 26.32 24.86
N SER A 270 30.20 27.33 24.02
CA SER A 270 31.00 28.50 24.39
C SER A 270 30.32 29.45 25.40
N GLY A 271 29.07 29.19 25.77
CA GLY A 271 28.25 30.04 26.63
C GLY A 271 27.52 31.17 25.87
N GLN A 272 27.72 31.28 24.56
CA GLN A 272 27.01 32.24 23.71
C GLN A 272 25.58 31.78 23.42
N LYS A 273 24.68 32.75 23.24
CA LYS A 273 23.31 32.52 22.78
C LYS A 273 23.20 32.94 21.33
N LEU A 274 22.97 31.96 20.46
CA LEU A 274 22.82 32.17 19.02
C LEU A 274 21.34 32.39 18.67
N LYS A 275 21.07 33.20 17.66
CA LYS A 275 19.74 33.39 17.06
C LYS A 275 19.79 33.02 15.58
N ALA A 276 18.64 32.74 14.99
CA ALA A 276 18.53 32.64 13.55
C ALA A 276 18.91 33.99 12.93
N VAL A 277 19.94 34.02 12.08
CA VAL A 277 20.40 35.25 11.41
C VAL A 277 19.71 35.48 10.06
N CYS A 278 19.11 34.42 9.51
CA CYS A 278 18.35 34.46 8.28
C CYS A 278 17.12 33.56 8.44
N VAL A 279 15.98 34.09 8.03
CA VAL A 279 14.70 33.37 7.99
C VAL A 279 14.21 33.40 6.56
N THR A 280 13.93 32.23 6.00
CA THR A 280 13.36 32.08 4.66
C THR A 280 11.95 31.54 4.80
N VAL A 281 10.98 32.21 4.19
CA VAL A 281 9.58 31.80 4.20
C VAL A 281 9.19 31.41 2.78
N ASP A 282 8.63 30.22 2.61
CA ASP A 282 8.08 29.81 1.32
C ASP A 282 6.85 30.65 0.97
N SER A 283 6.81 31.15 -0.27
CA SER A 283 5.69 31.92 -0.82
C SER A 283 4.82 31.10 -1.77
N GLY A 284 5.04 29.79 -1.84
CA GLY A 284 4.43 28.86 -2.79
C GLY A 284 2.93 28.54 -2.62
N HIS A 285 2.21 29.23 -1.73
CA HIS A 285 0.79 28.96 -1.45
C HIS A 285 -0.11 30.20 -1.49
#